data_AF-A0A3Q0GWR8-F1
#
_entry.id   AF-A0A3Q0GWR8-F1
#
_cell.length_a   1.000
_cell.length_b   1.000
_cell.length_c   1.000
_cell.angle_alpha   90.00
_cell.angle_beta   90.00
_cell.angle_gamma   90.00
#
_symmetry.space_group_name_H-M   'P 1'
#
loop_
_entity.id
_entity.type
_entity.pdbx_description
1 polymer ?
#
loop_
_entity_poly.entity_id
_entity_poly.type
_entity_poly.pdbx_seq_one_letter_code
_entity_poly.pdbx_strand_id
1 'polypeptide(L)'
;MVTKVQQEIALQQIMSHIGGVKKDMVILEKSEFSALRAENEKIKLELQQLKKQVMDEVTKLRTDNKLDLNLEKSRVKELYSLNEKKLLEMRSEIVELHAQQDRAVTQTDRKIDTEVAGLKTMLESHKLDNIKYLAGSVFTCLTVALGFYRLWM
;
A
#
# COMPACT_ATOMS: atom_id res chain seq x y z
N MET A 1 -0.61 -101.39 30.95
CA MET A 1 0.07 -101.55 29.64
C MET A 1 -0.82 -100.94 28.58
N VAL A 2 -0.32 -100.00 27.79
CA VAL A 2 -1.04 -99.49 26.61
C VAL A 2 -1.07 -100.60 25.55
N THR A 3 -2.21 -100.83 24.92
CA THR A 3 -2.34 -101.86 23.88
C THR A 3 -1.79 -101.36 22.55
N LYS A 4 -1.25 -102.26 21.72
CA LYS A 4 -0.75 -101.92 20.35
C LYS A 4 -1.78 -101.15 19.52
N VAL A 5 -3.06 -101.52 19.64
CA VAL A 5 -4.18 -100.88 18.94
C VAL A 5 -4.38 -99.43 19.41
N GLN A 6 -4.26 -99.15 20.72
CA GLN A 6 -4.33 -97.77 21.23
C GLN A 6 -3.15 -96.92 20.76
N GLN A 7 -1.95 -97.51 20.64
CA GLN A 7 -0.80 -96.83 20.04
C GLN A 7 -1.03 -96.51 18.56
N GLU A 8 -1.58 -97.44 17.76
CA GLU A 8 -1.90 -97.20 16.34
C GLU A 8 -2.93 -96.09 16.15
N ILE A 9 -4.02 -96.07 16.93
CA ILE A 9 -5.05 -95.03 16.85
C ILE A 9 -4.46 -93.65 17.18
N ALA A 10 -3.66 -93.56 18.24
CA ALA A 10 -2.99 -92.31 18.62
C ALA A 10 -2.01 -91.84 17.52
N LEU A 11 -1.28 -92.77 16.90
CA LEU A 11 -0.35 -92.47 15.81
C LEU A 11 -1.10 -91.97 14.56
N GLN A 12 -2.26 -92.56 14.27
CA GLN A 12 -3.12 -92.15 13.16
C GLN A 12 -3.75 -90.77 13.39
N GLN A 13 -4.15 -90.44 14.62
CA GLN A 13 -4.58 -89.09 15.01
C GLN A 13 -3.45 -88.08 14.85
N ILE A 14 -2.25 -88.39 15.33
CA ILE A 14 -1.07 -87.52 15.18
C ILE A 14 -0.76 -87.28 13.69
N MET A 15 -0.78 -88.33 12.86
CA MET A 15 -0.58 -88.19 11.41
C MET A 15 -1.65 -87.33 10.74
N SER A 16 -2.91 -87.43 11.16
CA SER A 16 -4.00 -86.57 10.67
C SER A 16 -3.75 -85.10 11.01
N HIS A 17 -3.39 -84.80 12.26
CA HIS A 17 -3.05 -83.44 12.69
C HIS A 17 -1.84 -82.87 11.94
N ILE A 18 -0.78 -83.67 11.76
CA ILE A 18 0.38 -83.29 10.95
C ILE A 18 -0.03 -82.99 9.50
N GLY A 19 -0.93 -83.81 8.94
CA GLY A 19 -1.49 -83.59 7.60
C GLY A 19 -2.26 -82.28 7.47
N GLY A 20 -3.08 -81.94 8.48
CA GLY A 20 -3.80 -80.67 8.56
C GLY A 20 -2.85 -79.47 8.62
N VAL A 21 -1.90 -79.49 9.57
CA VAL A 21 -0.89 -78.42 9.71
C VAL A 21 -0.08 -78.24 8.43
N LYS A 22 0.30 -79.34 7.76
CA LYS A 22 1.02 -79.27 6.48
C LYS A 22 0.18 -78.61 5.38
N LYS A 23 -1.12 -78.88 5.33
CA LYS A 23 -2.03 -78.24 4.36
C LYS A 23 -2.14 -76.74 4.64
N ASP A 24 -2.34 -76.35 5.90
CA ASP A 24 -2.45 -74.95 6.29
C ASP A 24 -1.15 -74.19 6.01
N MET A 25 0.01 -74.80 6.27
CA MET A 25 1.33 -74.25 5.95
C MET A 25 1.48 -74.00 4.43
N VAL A 26 1.05 -74.95 3.59
CA VAL A 26 1.10 -74.79 2.13
C VAL A 26 0.16 -73.69 1.64
N ILE A 27 -1.03 -73.54 2.24
CA ILE A 27 -1.98 -72.47 1.90
C ILE A 27 -1.37 -71.11 2.28
N LEU A 28 -0.79 -71.01 3.47
CA LEU A 28 -0.14 -69.80 3.96
C LEU A 28 1.02 -69.38 3.03
N GLU A 29 1.94 -70.30 2.72
CA GLU A 29 3.10 -70.03 1.87
C GLU A 29 2.71 -69.68 0.42
N LYS A 30 1.75 -70.41 -0.16
CA LYS A 30 1.43 -70.23 -1.58
C LYS A 30 0.44 -69.12 -1.85
N SER A 31 -0.54 -68.93 -0.97
CA SER A 31 -1.63 -67.97 -1.19
C SER A 31 -1.38 -66.67 -0.45
N GLU A 32 -1.28 -66.72 0.88
CA GLU A 32 -1.26 -65.51 1.70
C GLU A 32 0.05 -64.73 1.56
N PHE A 33 1.20 -65.41 1.60
CA PHE A 33 2.49 -64.76 1.38
C PHE A 33 2.63 -64.18 -0.03
N SER A 34 2.12 -64.89 -1.05
CA SER A 34 2.13 -64.38 -2.43
C SER A 34 1.25 -63.14 -2.59
N ALA A 35 0.06 -63.14 -2.01
CA ALA A 35 -0.84 -61.98 -2.00
C ALA A 35 -0.21 -60.79 -1.28
N LEU A 36 0.36 -61.02 -0.10
CA LEU A 36 1.03 -59.98 0.68
C LEU A 36 2.20 -59.37 -0.08
N ARG A 37 3.00 -60.20 -0.76
CA ARG A 37 4.13 -59.72 -1.58
C ARG A 37 3.67 -58.88 -2.76
N ALA A 38 2.59 -59.29 -3.44
CA ALA A 38 2.01 -58.53 -4.54
C ALA A 38 1.46 -57.17 -4.06
N GLU A 39 0.78 -57.15 -2.91
CA GLU A 39 0.28 -55.92 -2.31
C GLU A 39 1.42 -55.00 -1.87
N ASN A 40 2.50 -55.54 -1.29
CA ASN A 40 3.67 -54.76 -0.88
C ASN A 40 4.36 -54.09 -2.08
N GLU A 41 4.55 -54.81 -3.18
CA GLU A 41 5.08 -54.23 -4.43
C GLU A 41 4.14 -53.18 -5.02
N LYS A 42 2.83 -53.40 -4.98
CA LYS A 42 1.84 -52.40 -5.41
C LYS A 42 1.95 -51.11 -4.59
N ILE A 43 1.95 -51.21 -3.26
CA ILE A 43 2.09 -50.06 -2.36
C ILE A 43 3.40 -49.33 -2.60
N LYS A 44 4.50 -50.05 -2.84
CA LYS A 44 5.81 -49.47 -3.14
C LYS A 44 5.79 -48.65 -4.43
N LEU A 45 5.11 -49.13 -5.47
CA LEU A 45 4.93 -48.41 -6.73
C LEU A 45 4.06 -47.16 -6.55
N GLU A 46 2.94 -47.28 -5.84
CA GLU A 46 2.05 -46.15 -5.52
C GLU A 46 2.80 -45.07 -4.72
N LEU A 47 3.62 -45.47 -3.74
CA LEU A 47 4.45 -44.58 -2.94
C LEU A 47 5.47 -43.83 -3.82
N GLN A 48 6.12 -44.52 -4.76
CA GLN A 48 7.05 -43.90 -5.69
C GLN A 48 6.35 -42.88 -6.61
N GLN A 49 5.17 -43.22 -7.11
CA GLN A 49 4.38 -42.32 -7.94
C GLN A 49 3.92 -41.08 -7.17
N LEU A 50 3.41 -41.26 -5.94
CA LEU A 50 3.01 -40.16 -5.08
C LEU A 50 4.18 -39.25 -4.75
N LYS A 51 5.35 -39.82 -4.43
CA LYS A 51 6.58 -39.05 -4.18
C LYS A 51 6.96 -38.19 -5.39
N LYS A 52 6.86 -38.74 -6.61
CA LYS A 52 7.12 -38.01 -7.84
C LYS A 52 6.13 -36.85 -8.03
N GLN A 53 4.84 -37.13 -7.90
CA GLN A 53 3.79 -36.10 -8.03
C GLN A 53 3.98 -34.95 -7.04
N VAL A 54 4.28 -35.26 -5.78
CA VAL A 54 4.53 -34.23 -4.75
C VAL A 54 5.75 -33.38 -5.13
N MET A 55 6.83 -34.00 -5.61
CA MET A 55 8.03 -33.26 -6.01
C MET A 55 7.77 -32.36 -7.23
N ASP A 56 6.99 -32.82 -8.19
CA ASP A 56 6.60 -32.06 -9.37
C ASP A 56 5.71 -30.86 -8.96
N GLU A 57 4.70 -31.07 -8.12
CA GLU A 57 3.83 -30.00 -7.59
C GLU A 57 4.61 -28.98 -6.76
N VAL A 58 5.53 -29.42 -5.89
CA VAL A 58 6.39 -28.50 -5.12
C VAL A 58 7.26 -27.65 -6.05
N THR A 59 7.80 -28.24 -7.12
CA THR A 59 8.63 -27.53 -8.10
C THR A 59 7.81 -26.51 -8.89
N LYS A 60 6.60 -26.90 -9.29
CA LYS A 60 5.65 -26.02 -9.98
C LYS A 60 5.26 -24.84 -9.10
N LEU A 61 4.78 -25.10 -7.88
CA LEU A 61 4.42 -24.07 -6.91
C LEU A 61 5.58 -23.11 -6.61
N ARG A 62 6.81 -23.63 -6.51
CA ARG A 62 8.00 -22.78 -6.31
C ARG A 62 8.24 -21.85 -7.50
N THR A 63 8.03 -22.33 -8.72
CA THR A 63 8.23 -21.55 -9.94
C THR A 63 7.14 -20.50 -10.10
N ASP A 64 5.88 -20.88 -9.86
CA ASP A 64 4.72 -20.00 -9.89
C ASP A 64 4.86 -18.88 -8.85
N ASN A 65 5.16 -19.22 -7.59
CA ASN A 65 5.41 -18.21 -6.54
C ASN A 65 6.58 -17.28 -6.88
N LYS A 66 7.65 -17.80 -7.49
CA LYS A 66 8.77 -16.96 -7.92
C LYS A 66 8.33 -15.98 -9.01
N LEU A 67 7.51 -16.42 -9.96
CA LEU A 67 6.97 -15.53 -10.99
C LEU A 67 6.07 -14.46 -10.38
N ASP A 68 5.12 -14.85 -9.53
CA ASP A 68 4.20 -13.92 -8.86
C ASP A 68 4.93 -12.86 -8.05
N LEU A 69 5.95 -13.25 -7.27
CA LEU A 69 6.78 -12.31 -6.53
C LEU A 69 7.54 -11.35 -7.44
N ASN A 70 8.01 -11.79 -8.61
CA ASN A 70 8.69 -10.91 -9.56
C ASN A 70 7.71 -9.93 -10.21
N LEU A 71 6.49 -10.39 -10.55
CA LEU A 71 5.44 -9.54 -11.10
C LEU A 71 5.02 -8.47 -10.08
N GLU A 72 4.75 -8.86 -8.84
CA GLU A 72 4.40 -7.92 -7.76
C GLU A 72 5.54 -6.95 -7.47
N LYS A 73 6.79 -7.42 -7.44
CA LYS A 73 7.96 -6.54 -7.30
C LYS A 73 8.05 -5.52 -8.43
N SER A 74 7.79 -5.93 -9.67
CA SER A 74 7.77 -5.03 -10.82
C SER A 74 6.64 -4.00 -10.70
N ARG A 75 5.44 -4.44 -10.33
CA ARG A 75 4.26 -3.58 -10.12
C ARG A 75 4.51 -2.54 -9.03
N VAL A 76 5.09 -2.94 -7.89
CA VAL A 76 5.46 -2.01 -6.81
C VAL A 76 6.47 -0.98 -7.30
N LYS A 77 7.48 -1.39 -8.07
CA LYS A 77 8.48 -0.48 -8.62
C LYS A 77 7.86 0.53 -9.59
N GLU A 78 6.94 0.10 -10.44
CA GLU A 78 6.22 0.98 -11.37
C GLU A 78 5.35 2.00 -10.62
N LEU A 79 4.56 1.55 -9.64
CA LEU A 79 3.75 2.42 -8.78
C LEU A 79 4.60 3.44 -8.02
N TYR A 80 5.77 3.02 -7.51
CA TYR A 80 6.70 3.92 -6.84
C TYR A 80 7.21 5.01 -7.81
N SER A 81 7.65 4.61 -9.01
CA SER A 81 8.12 5.56 -10.03
C SER A 81 7.02 6.54 -10.48
N LEU A 82 5.78 6.06 -10.60
CA LEU A 82 4.64 6.90 -10.93
C LEU A 82 4.34 7.91 -9.81
N ASN A 83 4.36 7.47 -8.56
CA ASN A 83 4.15 8.34 -7.41
C ASN A 83 5.27 9.38 -7.28
N GLU A 84 6.52 9.01 -7.54
CA GLU A 84 7.65 9.93 -7.54
C GLU A 84 7.49 11.03 -8.60
N LYS A 85 7.07 10.66 -9.83
CA LYS A 85 6.76 11.63 -10.89
C LYS A 85 5.62 12.57 -10.49
N LYS A 86 4.52 12.03 -9.96
CA LYS A 86 3.39 12.84 -9.50
C LYS A 86 3.78 13.80 -8.37
N LEU A 87 4.65 13.35 -7.45
CA LEU A 87 5.18 14.20 -6.38
C LEU A 87 6.03 15.35 -6.95
N LEU A 88 6.87 15.08 -7.96
CA LEU A 88 7.67 16.09 -8.64
C LEU A 88 6.80 17.12 -9.37
N GLU A 89 5.78 16.66 -10.11
CA GLU A 89 4.81 17.53 -10.79
C GLU A 89 4.09 18.44 -9.79
N MET A 90 3.54 17.88 -8.70
CA MET A 90 2.91 18.67 -7.64
C MET A 90 3.87 19.68 -6.99
N ARG A 91 5.13 19.31 -6.77
CA ARG A 91 6.14 20.24 -6.25
C ARG A 91 6.40 21.39 -7.22
N SER A 92 6.45 21.11 -8.52
CA SER A 92 6.60 22.14 -9.55
C SER A 92 5.41 23.09 -9.55
N GLU A 93 4.19 22.55 -9.51
CA GLU A 93 2.95 23.34 -9.48
C GLU A 93 2.88 24.24 -8.23
N ILE A 94 3.25 23.72 -7.05
CA ILE A 94 3.32 24.52 -5.81
C ILE A 94 4.29 25.69 -5.96
N VAL A 95 5.47 25.47 -6.55
CA VAL A 95 6.46 26.54 -6.76
C VAL A 95 5.93 27.60 -7.73
N GLU A 96 5.26 27.19 -8.81
CA GLU A 96 4.65 28.11 -9.76
C GLU A 96 3.53 28.95 -9.12
N LEU A 97 2.65 28.31 -8.35
CA LEU A 97 1.59 29.00 -7.61
C LEU A 97 2.15 29.98 -6.58
N HIS A 98 3.20 29.61 -5.85
CA HIS A 98 3.87 30.50 -4.90
C HIS A 98 4.48 31.71 -5.62
N ALA A 99 5.15 31.50 -6.76
CA ALA A 99 5.70 32.59 -7.56
C ALA A 99 4.61 33.52 -8.12
N GLN A 100 3.45 32.98 -8.51
CA GLN A 100 2.30 33.79 -8.92
C GLN A 100 1.73 34.60 -7.75
N GLN A 101 1.60 33.97 -6.58
CA GLN A 101 1.14 34.63 -5.36
C GLN A 101 2.07 35.77 -4.95
N ASP A 102 3.39 35.54 -4.94
CA ASP A 102 4.38 36.57 -4.59
C ASP A 102 4.31 37.77 -5.54
N ARG A 103 4.10 37.53 -6.83
CA ARG A 103 3.91 38.60 -7.83
C ARG A 103 2.63 39.39 -7.55
N ALA A 104 1.52 38.71 -7.24
CA ALA A 104 0.25 39.35 -6.94
C ALA A 104 0.32 40.19 -5.66
N VAL A 105 0.99 39.67 -4.62
CA VAL A 105 1.24 40.39 -3.36
C VAL A 105 2.09 41.63 -3.63
N THR A 106 3.23 41.47 -4.32
CA THR A 106 4.12 42.59 -4.67
C THR A 106 3.41 43.67 -5.50
N GLN A 107 2.54 43.27 -6.43
CA GLN A 107 1.76 44.22 -7.22
C GLN A 107 0.75 44.98 -6.35
N THR A 108 0.12 44.31 -5.39
CA THR A 108 -0.84 44.91 -4.47
C THR A 108 -0.13 45.87 -3.51
N ASP A 109 1.01 45.48 -2.95
CA ASP A 109 1.83 46.35 -2.10
C ASP A 109 2.23 47.64 -2.82
N ARG A 110 2.71 47.53 -4.07
CA ARG A 110 3.04 48.72 -4.89
C ARG A 110 1.85 49.63 -5.14
N LYS A 111 0.65 49.07 -5.34
CA LYS A 111 -0.58 49.86 -5.49
C LYS A 111 -0.91 50.59 -4.20
N ILE A 112 -0.85 49.90 -3.06
CA ILE A 112 -1.07 50.49 -1.73
C ILE A 112 -0.08 51.64 -1.51
N ASP A 113 1.21 51.45 -1.76
CA ASP A 113 2.22 52.49 -1.60
C ASP A 113 1.90 53.73 -2.45
N THR A 114 1.47 53.50 -3.70
CA THR A 114 1.09 54.58 -4.63
C THR A 114 -0.15 55.33 -4.15
N GLU A 115 -1.19 54.62 -3.71
CA GLU A 115 -2.41 55.23 -3.17
C GLU A 115 -2.12 56.00 -1.88
N VAL A 116 -1.30 55.46 -0.98
CA VAL A 116 -0.88 56.13 0.26
C VAL A 116 -0.11 57.42 -0.04
N ALA A 117 0.82 57.40 -1.00
CA ALA A 117 1.54 58.60 -1.43
C ALA A 117 0.59 59.65 -2.07
N GLY A 118 -0.37 59.19 -2.89
CA GLY A 118 -1.40 60.04 -3.48
C GLY A 118 -2.28 60.70 -2.43
N LEU A 119 -2.78 59.93 -1.47
CA LEU A 119 -3.59 60.43 -0.34
C LEU A 119 -2.82 61.43 0.51
N LYS A 120 -1.54 61.15 0.79
CA LYS A 120 -0.67 62.08 1.53
C LYS A 120 -0.51 63.42 0.79
N THR A 121 -0.29 63.38 -0.51
CA THR A 121 -0.18 64.58 -1.36
C THR A 121 -1.50 65.38 -1.37
N MET A 122 -2.62 64.68 -1.51
CA MET A 122 -3.96 65.29 -1.47
C MET A 122 -4.24 65.95 -0.11
N LEU A 123 -3.85 65.29 0.99
CA LEU A 123 -3.95 65.83 2.35
C LEU A 123 -3.10 67.10 2.52
N GLU A 124 -1.87 67.12 2.02
CA GLU A 124 -1.00 68.30 2.06
C GLU A 124 -1.58 69.46 1.25
N SER A 125 -2.14 69.19 0.07
CA SER A 125 -2.86 70.19 -0.74
C SER A 125 -4.05 70.78 0.02
N HIS A 126 -4.90 69.93 0.62
CA HIS A 126 -6.05 70.37 1.40
C HIS A 126 -5.64 71.23 2.61
N LYS A 127 -4.54 70.90 3.29
CA LYS A 127 -4.01 71.73 4.37
C LYS A 127 -3.62 73.12 3.87
N LEU A 128 -2.92 73.20 2.73
CA LEU A 128 -2.53 74.49 2.14
C LEU A 128 -3.74 75.31 1.70
N ASP A 129 -4.74 74.68 1.10
CA ASP A 129 -5.97 75.37 0.70
C ASP A 129 -6.74 75.89 1.90
N ASN A 130 -6.87 75.10 2.97
CA ASN A 130 -7.48 75.56 4.22
C ASN A 130 -6.75 76.78 4.80
N ILE A 131 -5.42 76.81 4.77
CA ILE A 131 -4.63 77.97 5.21
C ILE A 131 -4.93 79.19 4.32
N LYS A 132 -4.99 79.03 3.00
CA LYS A 132 -5.32 80.13 2.07
C LYS A 132 -6.73 80.66 2.30
N TYR A 133 -7.72 79.79 2.44
CA TYR A 133 -9.11 80.18 2.72
C TYR A 133 -9.24 80.89 4.07
N LEU A 134 -8.52 80.43 5.09
CA LEU A 134 -8.46 81.10 6.40
C LEU A 134 -7.84 82.50 6.31
N ALA A 135 -6.70 82.63 5.62
CA ALA A 135 -6.07 83.93 5.42
C ALA A 135 -6.99 84.89 4.63
N GLY A 136 -7.65 84.38 3.59
CA GLY A 136 -8.62 85.15 2.80
C GLY A 136 -9.82 85.62 3.62
N SER A 137 -10.40 84.77 4.47
CA SER A 137 -11.54 85.14 5.31
C SER A 137 -11.18 86.15 6.39
N VAL A 138 -9.99 86.04 7.01
CA VAL A 138 -9.52 87.05 7.97
C VAL A 138 -9.30 88.39 7.28
N PHE A 139 -8.69 88.40 6.08
CA PHE A 139 -8.43 89.63 5.34
C PHE A 139 -9.72 90.32 4.86
N THR A 140 -10.72 89.56 4.40
CA THR A 140 -12.03 90.12 4.04
C THR A 140 -12.76 90.68 5.25
N CYS A 141 -12.77 89.98 6.39
CA CYS A 141 -13.32 90.49 7.64
C CYS A 141 -12.65 91.81 8.08
N LEU A 142 -11.32 91.89 8.02
CA LEU A 142 -10.57 93.12 8.33
C LEU A 142 -10.91 94.25 7.35
N THR A 143 -11.00 93.95 6.05
CA THR A 143 -11.37 94.95 5.02
C THR A 143 -12.75 95.54 5.28
N VAL A 144 -13.73 94.68 5.61
CA VAL A 144 -15.09 95.12 5.96
C VAL A 144 -15.08 95.98 7.22
N ALA A 145 -14.38 95.55 8.28
CA ALA A 145 -14.29 96.30 9.53
C ALA A 145 -13.64 97.70 9.33
N LEU A 146 -12.56 97.78 8.53
CA LEU A 146 -11.93 99.05 8.17
C LEU A 146 -12.85 99.93 7.32
N GLY A 147 -13.63 99.34 6.40
CA GLY A 147 -14.64 100.05 5.63
C GLY A 147 -15.71 100.68 6.51
N PHE A 148 -16.22 99.95 7.50
CA PHE A 148 -17.17 100.48 8.49
C PHE A 148 -16.55 101.57 9.37
N TYR A 149 -15.31 101.38 9.84
CA TYR A 149 -14.61 102.39 10.64
C TYR A 149 -14.46 103.71 9.87
N ARG A 150 -14.15 103.64 8.56
CA ARG A 150 -14.02 104.81 7.69
C ARG A 150 -15.35 105.53 7.40
N LEU A 151 -16.49 104.85 7.47
CA LEU A 151 -17.80 105.47 7.31
C LEU A 151 -18.32 106.14 8.60
N TRP A 152 -17.76 105.78 9.76
CA TRP A 152 -18.17 106.29 11.08
C TRP A 152 -17.35 107.50 11.55
N MET A 153 -16.12 107.67 11.07
CA MET A 153 -15.30 108.88 11.24
C MET A 153 -15.57 109.90 10.14
#